data_AF-A0A8H6YZM4-F1
#
_entry.id   AF-A0A8H6YZM4-F1
#
_cell.length_a   1.000
_cell.length_b   1.000
_cell.length_c   1.000
_cell.angle_alpha   90.00
_cell.angle_beta   90.00
_cell.angle_gamma   90.00
#
_symmetry.space_group_name_H-M   'P 1'
#
loop_
_entity.id
_entity.type
_entity.pdbx_description
1 polymer ?
#
loop_
_entity_poly.entity_id
_entity_poly.type
_entity_poly.pdbx_seq_one_letter_code
_entity_poly.pdbx_strand_id
1 'polypeptide(L)'
;MAEPVYHLDPRWTNPYDEVSETSPLLLARKGKAENIFHEELVSLVRAGLPILGTHLLEYSLITASVVTTGHLSTTALAAVALGSMSAGMTGLSIIQGLSSALDTVLPSAWTSEDPTMVGVWTHRMTVVLGICLFPICAIWFQSEAILLSLGQDPEVARLAAIYLHWFALGLPAFALNCVVKRYFQCQGLFSVPTQITMIVAPMNALLNWLLVLGPAPVRLGYIGAPIATAVSFNMVSLLSLLYAVLYLPEWNRLNQKTAWHPICKRSFQKLGTLFYLGAAGVAQVATEWWAWELMALGASQISAVALAAQSILIVAASTTFQAPFALAMAASVRIGHLLGEGVANRAKVAAHASFTLGLAIAGLSCVVFLLFRRSLGHLFTDDLPVLGLVAALMPLVALLQFFDAMWWDHWRHSAGSGQTSMSYIERLTAVRSWHTLLTGQKSGYYIIGLPIGFFLAFYPETKLGLYGLWIGLITALASAGLSGMWLCLRTDWDKEVVKVRERAAEEKRLIEMMLADNASDLEEEC
;
A
#
# COMPACT_ATOMS: atom_id res chain seq x y z
N MET A 1 2.27 15.47 -51.27
CA MET A 1 1.18 16.30 -50.70
C MET A 1 1.70 16.86 -49.39
N ALA A 2 1.74 18.17 -49.27
CA ALA A 2 2.35 18.89 -48.15
C ALA A 2 1.44 18.87 -46.92
N GLU A 3 2.00 18.63 -45.74
CA GLU A 3 1.34 18.80 -44.45
C GLU A 3 1.30 20.29 -44.05
N PRO A 4 0.24 20.77 -43.39
CA PRO A 4 0.19 22.14 -42.89
C PRO A 4 0.92 22.24 -41.54
N VAL A 5 1.92 23.12 -41.48
CA VAL A 5 2.59 23.55 -40.25
C VAL A 5 1.73 24.60 -39.58
N TYR A 6 1.14 24.28 -38.43
CA TYR A 6 0.52 25.27 -37.55
C TYR A 6 1.61 25.98 -36.74
N HIS A 7 1.89 27.24 -37.10
CA HIS A 7 2.69 28.14 -36.27
C HIS A 7 1.78 28.78 -35.21
N LEU A 8 1.98 28.42 -33.93
CA LEU A 8 1.45 29.18 -32.80
C LEU A 8 2.41 30.33 -32.45
N ASP A 9 1.85 31.53 -32.30
CA ASP A 9 2.55 32.78 -31.98
C ASP A 9 3.14 32.73 -30.54
N PRO A 10 4.43 33.02 -30.31
CA PRO A 10 5.09 32.77 -29.01
C PRO A 10 4.74 33.78 -27.89
N ARG A 11 3.77 34.68 -28.08
CA ARG A 11 3.58 35.83 -27.17
C ARG A 11 2.45 35.69 -26.16
N TRP A 12 1.72 34.55 -26.14
CA TRP A 12 0.54 34.38 -25.30
C TRP A 12 0.42 33.01 -24.62
N THR A 13 1.52 32.31 -24.34
CA THR A 13 1.48 31.13 -23.46
C THR A 13 1.69 31.55 -22.00
N ASN A 14 0.64 31.39 -21.21
CA ASN A 14 0.66 31.53 -19.76
C ASN A 14 1.62 30.48 -19.17
N PRO A 15 2.65 30.85 -18.38
CA PRO A 15 3.67 29.93 -17.89
C PRO A 15 3.20 28.90 -16.84
N TYR A 16 1.88 28.75 -16.65
CA TYR A 16 1.27 27.84 -15.69
C TYR A 16 0.55 26.63 -16.32
N ASP A 17 0.45 26.55 -17.65
CA ASP A 17 -0.32 25.50 -18.34
C ASP A 17 0.51 24.25 -18.74
N GLU A 18 1.83 24.20 -18.48
CA GLU A 18 2.72 23.11 -18.93
C GLU A 18 3.00 22.00 -17.89
N VAL A 19 2.34 22.00 -16.72
CA VAL A 19 2.53 20.94 -15.71
C VAL A 19 1.51 19.82 -15.95
N SER A 20 1.77 19.00 -16.97
CA SER A 20 1.16 17.68 -17.12
C SER A 20 1.86 16.66 -16.22
N GLU A 21 1.13 15.66 -15.71
CA GLU A 21 1.65 14.51 -14.94
C GLU A 21 2.75 13.72 -15.69
N THR A 22 2.93 13.96 -16.99
CA THR A 22 3.94 13.35 -17.87
C THR A 22 5.13 14.24 -18.23
N SER A 23 5.15 15.50 -17.78
CA SER A 23 6.21 16.44 -18.15
C SER A 23 7.54 16.08 -17.46
N PRO A 24 8.67 15.99 -18.19
CA PRO A 24 9.97 15.68 -17.59
C PRO A 24 10.39 16.76 -16.60
N LEU A 25 10.66 16.34 -15.36
CA LEU A 25 10.82 17.19 -14.17
C LEU A 25 12.07 18.10 -14.12
N LEU A 26 12.81 18.28 -15.22
CA LEU A 26 13.79 19.35 -15.55
C LEU A 26 14.85 18.83 -16.54
N LEU A 27 15.15 19.62 -17.58
CA LEU A 27 16.31 19.39 -18.47
C LEU A 27 17.62 19.53 -17.69
N ALA A 28 18.47 18.51 -17.79
CA ALA A 28 19.73 18.42 -17.05
C ALA A 28 20.67 19.61 -17.31
N ARG A 29 20.77 20.54 -16.35
CA ARG A 29 21.85 21.54 -16.31
C ARG A 29 23.08 20.95 -15.60
N LYS A 30 24.25 21.05 -16.23
CA LYS A 30 25.54 20.65 -15.63
C LYS A 30 25.96 21.64 -14.52
N GLY A 31 25.55 21.39 -13.28
CA GLY A 31 25.99 22.13 -12.08
C GLY A 31 27.15 21.45 -11.33
N LYS A 32 27.87 22.21 -10.48
CA LYS A 32 28.86 21.67 -9.52
C LYS A 32 28.17 20.69 -8.53
N ALA A 33 28.90 19.69 -8.02
CA ALA A 33 28.34 18.57 -7.25
C ALA A 33 27.45 18.96 -6.04
N GLU A 34 27.76 20.05 -5.32
CA GLU A 34 26.91 20.56 -4.22
C GLU A 34 25.53 21.06 -4.70
N ASN A 35 25.46 21.65 -5.90
CA ASN A 35 24.19 22.06 -6.49
C ASN A 35 23.34 20.85 -6.88
N ILE A 36 23.96 19.75 -7.33
CA ILE A 36 23.22 18.54 -7.77
C ILE A 36 22.54 17.86 -6.58
N PHE A 37 23.22 17.73 -5.43
CA PHE A 37 22.61 17.11 -4.24
C PHE A 37 21.41 17.91 -3.72
N HIS A 38 21.55 19.24 -3.64
CA HIS A 38 20.43 20.11 -3.24
C HIS A 38 19.29 20.08 -4.26
N GLU A 39 19.58 20.10 -5.56
CA GLU A 39 18.57 19.95 -6.62
C GLU A 39 17.78 18.64 -6.47
N GLU A 40 18.46 17.52 -6.25
CA GLU A 40 17.78 16.23 -6.05
C GLU A 40 16.96 16.22 -4.76
N LEU A 41 17.44 16.79 -3.65
CA LEU A 41 16.65 16.93 -2.42
C LEU A 41 15.34 17.68 -2.68
N VAL A 42 15.42 18.86 -3.32
CA VAL A 42 14.23 19.68 -3.61
C VAL A 42 13.28 18.94 -4.55
N SER A 43 13.82 18.25 -5.56
CA SER A 43 13.02 17.44 -6.49
C SER A 43 12.28 16.31 -5.77
N LEU A 44 12.97 15.58 -4.89
CA LEU A 44 12.38 14.47 -4.12
C LEU A 44 11.30 14.95 -3.17
N VAL A 45 11.53 16.06 -2.45
CA VAL A 45 10.51 16.65 -1.56
C VAL A 45 9.28 17.08 -2.36
N ARG A 46 9.47 17.79 -3.48
CA ARG A 46 8.35 18.25 -4.32
C ARG A 46 7.53 17.10 -4.88
N ALA A 47 8.17 16.02 -5.31
CA ALA A 47 7.49 14.83 -5.82
C ALA A 47 6.84 13.98 -4.71
N GLY A 48 7.47 13.93 -3.52
CA GLY A 48 6.98 13.15 -2.38
C GLY A 48 5.78 13.77 -1.67
N LEU A 49 5.64 15.10 -1.65
CA LEU A 49 4.56 15.78 -0.92
C LEU A 49 3.14 15.39 -1.37
N PRO A 50 2.80 15.34 -2.67
CA PRO A 50 1.49 14.85 -3.12
C PRO A 50 1.25 13.38 -2.74
N ILE A 51 2.27 12.53 -2.89
CA ILE A 51 2.21 11.10 -2.56
C ILE A 51 1.93 10.92 -1.05
N LEU A 52 2.62 11.71 -0.21
CA LEU A 52 2.40 11.74 1.23
C LEU A 52 0.97 12.15 1.57
N GLY A 53 0.45 13.20 0.93
CA GLY A 53 -0.93 13.65 1.12
C GLY A 53 -1.94 12.55 0.82
N THR A 54 -1.80 11.85 -0.31
CA THR A 54 -2.68 10.74 -0.70
C THR A 54 -2.65 9.62 0.33
N HIS A 55 -1.47 9.17 0.76
CA HIS A 55 -1.38 8.05 1.70
C HIS A 55 -1.82 8.41 3.12
N LEU A 56 -1.59 9.63 3.58
CA LEU A 56 -2.14 10.10 4.86
C LEU A 56 -3.67 10.12 4.82
N LEU A 57 -4.27 10.56 3.71
CA LEU A 57 -5.73 10.54 3.53
C LEU A 57 -6.26 9.10 3.51
N GLU A 58 -5.64 8.19 2.77
CA GLU A 58 -6.03 6.78 2.74
C GLU A 58 -5.93 6.15 4.15
N TYR A 59 -4.83 6.41 4.88
CA TYR A 59 -4.61 5.86 6.22
C TYR A 59 -5.51 6.49 7.30
N SER A 60 -5.96 7.73 7.09
CA SER A 60 -6.86 8.43 8.01
C SER A 60 -8.19 7.69 8.21
N LEU A 61 -8.65 6.96 7.18
CA LEU A 61 -9.88 6.16 7.23
C LEU A 61 -9.84 5.09 8.33
N ILE A 62 -8.69 4.44 8.50
CA ILE A 62 -8.47 3.41 9.52
C ILE A 62 -8.24 4.08 10.88
N THR A 63 -7.45 5.16 10.88
CA THR A 63 -7.08 5.90 12.10
C THR A 63 -8.32 6.46 12.81
N ALA A 64 -9.28 7.01 12.08
CA ALA A 64 -10.51 7.58 12.65
C ALA A 64 -11.32 6.54 13.44
N SER A 65 -11.41 5.30 12.95
CA SER A 65 -12.11 4.22 13.65
C SER A 65 -11.40 3.80 14.93
N VAL A 66 -10.07 3.72 14.93
CA VAL A 66 -9.28 3.38 16.13
C VAL A 66 -9.38 4.48 17.19
N VAL A 67 -9.28 5.74 16.77
CA VAL A 67 -9.41 6.89 17.69
C VAL A 67 -10.79 6.92 18.33
N THR A 68 -11.86 6.76 17.55
CA THR A 68 -13.22 6.87 18.09
C THR A 68 -13.60 5.69 18.99
N THR A 69 -13.15 4.47 18.67
CA THR A 69 -13.45 3.29 19.51
C THR A 69 -12.59 3.22 20.77
N GLY A 70 -11.38 3.78 20.75
CA GLY A 70 -10.52 3.89 21.93
C GLY A 70 -11.11 4.72 23.06
N HIS A 71 -11.95 5.71 22.73
CA HIS A 71 -12.69 6.52 23.71
C HIS A 71 -13.96 5.85 24.25
N LEU A 72 -14.39 4.70 23.69
CA LEU A 72 -15.52 3.95 24.23
C LEU A 72 -15.08 3.05 25.39
N SER A 73 -14.11 2.17 25.13
CA SER A 73 -13.52 1.30 26.14
C SER A 73 -12.28 0.59 25.60
N THR A 74 -11.43 0.10 26.51
CA THR A 74 -10.26 -0.73 26.18
C THR A 74 -10.67 -2.04 25.49
N THR A 75 -11.78 -2.65 25.91
CA THR A 75 -12.31 -3.87 25.28
C THR A 75 -12.81 -3.62 23.87
N ALA A 76 -13.48 -2.48 23.62
CA ALA A 76 -13.90 -2.06 22.29
C ALA A 76 -12.70 -1.84 21.37
N LEU A 77 -11.66 -1.14 21.84
CA LEU A 77 -10.43 -0.91 21.08
C LEU A 77 -9.73 -2.22 20.72
N ALA A 78 -9.57 -3.12 21.70
CA ALA A 78 -9.00 -4.45 21.49
C ALA A 78 -9.83 -5.27 20.47
N ALA A 79 -11.15 -5.23 20.58
CA ALA A 79 -12.04 -5.96 19.67
C ALA A 79 -12.02 -5.40 18.23
N VAL A 80 -11.98 -4.08 18.04
CA VAL A 80 -11.82 -3.47 16.71
C VAL A 80 -10.45 -3.82 16.12
N ALA A 81 -9.39 -3.82 16.93
CA ALA A 81 -8.07 -4.23 16.49
C ALA A 81 -8.06 -5.70 16.04
N LEU A 82 -8.63 -6.61 16.85
CA LEU A 82 -8.72 -8.03 16.51
C LEU A 82 -9.59 -8.28 15.27
N GLY A 83 -10.73 -7.59 15.17
CA GLY A 83 -11.64 -7.68 14.02
C GLY A 83 -11.00 -7.15 12.74
N SER A 84 -10.31 -6.00 12.80
CA SER A 84 -9.60 -5.42 11.66
C SER A 84 -8.43 -6.30 11.21
N MET A 85 -7.66 -6.83 12.17
CA MET A 85 -6.59 -7.81 11.92
C MET A 85 -7.14 -9.07 11.21
N SER A 86 -8.24 -9.61 11.72
CA SER A 86 -8.90 -10.78 11.13
C SER A 86 -9.39 -10.49 9.71
N ALA A 87 -9.97 -9.31 9.47
CA ALA A 87 -10.40 -8.87 8.15
C ALA A 87 -9.21 -8.70 7.19
N GLY A 88 -8.11 -8.11 7.68
CA GLY A 88 -6.84 -7.95 6.96
C GLY A 88 -6.28 -9.29 6.49
N MET A 89 -6.14 -10.24 7.42
CA MET A 89 -5.62 -11.58 7.13
C MET A 89 -6.51 -12.38 6.17
N THR A 90 -7.81 -12.44 6.43
CA THR A 90 -8.70 -13.43 5.80
C THR A 90 -9.45 -12.90 4.58
N GLY A 91 -9.50 -11.58 4.35
CA GLY A 91 -10.28 -10.98 3.26
C GLY A 91 -9.53 -9.90 2.49
N LEU A 92 -9.16 -8.79 3.15
CA LEU A 92 -8.65 -7.60 2.47
C LEU A 92 -7.34 -7.87 1.73
N SER A 93 -6.40 -8.60 2.34
CA SER A 93 -5.13 -8.97 1.69
C SER A 93 -5.33 -9.88 0.48
N ILE A 94 -6.31 -10.80 0.52
CA ILE A 94 -6.66 -11.69 -0.59
C ILE A 94 -7.25 -10.89 -1.75
N ILE A 95 -8.20 -10.00 -1.47
CA ILE A 95 -8.82 -9.14 -2.49
C ILE A 95 -7.77 -8.24 -3.15
N GLN A 96 -6.92 -7.58 -2.34
CA GLN A 96 -5.85 -6.72 -2.84
C GLN A 96 -4.81 -7.51 -3.64
N GLY A 97 -4.46 -8.72 -3.18
CA GLY A 97 -3.54 -9.61 -3.85
C GLY A 97 -4.06 -10.13 -5.19
N LEU A 98 -5.31 -10.60 -5.26
CA LEU A 98 -5.94 -11.02 -6.52
C LEU A 98 -5.99 -9.84 -7.50
N SER A 99 -6.41 -8.67 -7.02
CA SER A 99 -6.50 -7.45 -7.83
C SER A 99 -5.15 -7.00 -8.40
N SER A 100 -4.02 -7.36 -7.77
CA SER A 100 -2.70 -6.98 -8.27
C SER A 100 -2.36 -7.55 -9.65
N ALA A 101 -3.02 -8.63 -10.08
CA ALA A 101 -2.90 -9.12 -11.45
C ALA A 101 -3.30 -8.06 -12.49
N LEU A 102 -4.23 -7.17 -12.15
CA LEU A 102 -4.64 -6.05 -13.00
C LEU A 102 -3.52 -5.03 -13.23
N ASP A 103 -2.59 -4.90 -12.29
CA ASP A 103 -1.44 -3.98 -12.44
C ASP A 103 -0.53 -4.43 -13.60
N THR A 104 -0.57 -5.71 -13.97
CA THR A 104 0.16 -6.25 -15.13
C THR A 104 -0.70 -6.25 -16.40
N VAL A 105 -1.95 -6.71 -16.32
CA VAL A 105 -2.76 -6.92 -17.54
C VAL A 105 -3.39 -5.64 -18.08
N LEU A 106 -3.75 -4.68 -17.21
CA LEU A 106 -4.46 -3.47 -17.65
C LEU A 106 -3.55 -2.47 -18.39
N PRO A 107 -2.31 -2.18 -17.96
CA PRO A 107 -1.43 -1.31 -18.72
C PRO A 107 -1.11 -1.88 -20.11
N SER A 108 -0.80 -3.18 -20.19
CA SER A 108 -0.53 -3.86 -21.46
C SER A 108 -1.75 -3.87 -22.38
N ALA A 109 -2.95 -4.09 -21.84
CA ALA A 109 -4.20 -3.99 -22.60
C ALA A 109 -4.51 -2.55 -23.01
N TRP A 110 -4.16 -1.54 -22.22
CA TRP A 110 -4.34 -0.15 -22.58
C TRP A 110 -3.42 0.24 -23.74
N THR A 111 -2.18 -0.26 -23.79
CA THR A 111 -1.22 0.05 -24.86
C THR A 111 -1.37 -0.82 -26.11
N SER A 112 -2.25 -1.83 -26.11
CA SER A 112 -2.47 -2.70 -27.27
C SER A 112 -3.32 -2.02 -28.36
N GLU A 113 -3.47 -2.71 -29.49
CA GLU A 113 -4.34 -2.28 -30.60
C GLU A 113 -5.83 -2.25 -30.23
N ASP A 114 -6.23 -3.01 -29.20
CA ASP A 114 -7.60 -3.04 -28.67
C ASP A 114 -7.67 -2.63 -27.18
N PRO A 115 -7.75 -1.32 -26.89
CA PRO A 115 -7.85 -0.80 -25.54
C PRO A 115 -9.14 -1.19 -24.80
N THR A 116 -10.17 -1.67 -25.51
CA THR A 116 -11.43 -2.11 -24.89
C THR A 116 -11.24 -3.36 -24.03
N MET A 117 -10.16 -4.11 -24.27
CA MET A 117 -9.77 -5.24 -23.44
C MET A 117 -9.52 -4.86 -21.97
N VAL A 118 -9.19 -3.60 -21.68
CA VAL A 118 -9.11 -3.08 -20.30
C VAL A 118 -10.45 -3.29 -19.57
N GLY A 119 -11.58 -2.96 -20.20
CA GLY A 119 -12.92 -3.18 -19.66
C GLY A 119 -13.24 -4.67 -19.48
N VAL A 120 -12.86 -5.52 -20.43
CA VAL A 120 -13.09 -6.97 -20.35
C VAL A 120 -12.33 -7.59 -19.17
N TRP A 121 -11.04 -7.25 -19.00
CA TRP A 121 -10.23 -7.73 -17.87
C TRP A 121 -10.75 -7.23 -16.52
N THR A 122 -11.22 -5.99 -16.48
CA THR A 122 -11.86 -5.39 -15.31
C THR A 122 -13.11 -6.16 -14.91
N HIS A 123 -13.99 -6.48 -15.85
CA HIS A 123 -15.18 -7.29 -15.60
C HIS A 123 -14.83 -8.69 -15.10
N ARG A 124 -13.86 -9.36 -15.75
CA ARG A 124 -13.40 -10.70 -15.33
C ARG A 124 -12.90 -10.68 -13.89
N MET A 125 -12.10 -9.68 -13.51
CA MET A 125 -11.61 -9.57 -12.13
C MET A 125 -12.75 -9.32 -11.16
N THR A 126 -13.71 -8.46 -11.49
CA THR A 126 -14.88 -8.22 -10.64
C THR A 126 -15.67 -9.50 -10.40
N VAL A 127 -15.83 -10.36 -11.42
CA VAL A 127 -16.46 -11.68 -11.26
C VAL A 127 -15.64 -12.60 -10.36
N VAL A 128 -14.31 -12.69 -10.57
CA VAL A 128 -13.41 -13.50 -9.74
C VAL A 128 -13.48 -13.06 -8.27
N LEU A 129 -13.37 -11.76 -8.01
CA LEU A 129 -13.47 -11.21 -6.66
C LEU A 129 -14.85 -11.48 -6.06
N GLY A 130 -15.92 -11.31 -6.83
CA GLY A 130 -17.29 -11.62 -6.40
C GLY A 130 -17.47 -13.06 -5.94
N ILE A 131 -16.86 -14.02 -6.64
CA ILE A 131 -16.84 -15.43 -6.22
C ILE A 131 -16.03 -15.61 -4.93
N CYS A 132 -14.89 -14.92 -4.79
CA CYS A 132 -14.07 -14.97 -3.58
C CYS A 132 -14.74 -14.32 -2.35
N LEU A 133 -15.73 -13.43 -2.53
CA LEU A 133 -16.44 -12.83 -1.40
C LEU A 133 -17.23 -13.85 -0.59
N PHE A 134 -17.79 -14.89 -1.22
CA PHE A 134 -18.59 -15.91 -0.54
C PHE A 134 -17.81 -16.67 0.57
N PRO A 135 -16.65 -17.28 0.30
CA PRO A 135 -15.87 -17.94 1.34
C PRO A 135 -15.35 -16.96 2.40
N ILE A 136 -14.99 -15.72 2.02
CA ILE A 136 -14.55 -14.70 2.99
C ILE A 136 -15.69 -14.37 3.97
N CYS A 137 -16.88 -14.08 3.45
CA CYS A 137 -18.05 -13.82 4.28
C CYS A 137 -18.40 -15.02 5.17
N ALA A 138 -18.31 -16.25 4.65
CA ALA A 138 -18.56 -17.45 5.45
C ALA A 138 -17.61 -17.55 6.67
N ILE A 139 -16.31 -17.25 6.46
CA ILE A 139 -15.32 -17.18 7.55
C ILE A 139 -15.70 -16.07 8.55
N TRP A 140 -16.09 -14.89 8.07
CA TRP A 140 -16.42 -13.75 8.92
C TRP A 140 -17.68 -13.98 9.75
N PHE A 141 -18.69 -14.65 9.20
CA PHE A 141 -19.89 -15.02 9.95
C PHE A 141 -19.59 -16.04 11.06
N GLN A 142 -18.60 -16.93 10.87
CA GLN A 142 -18.17 -17.90 11.87
C GLN A 142 -16.99 -17.41 12.74
N SER A 143 -16.63 -16.13 12.65
CA SER A 143 -15.41 -15.59 13.26
C SER A 143 -15.36 -15.74 14.78
N GLU A 144 -16.49 -15.65 15.50
CA GLU A 144 -16.53 -15.84 16.95
C GLU A 144 -16.00 -17.21 17.36
N ALA A 145 -16.50 -18.28 16.74
CA ALA A 145 -16.05 -19.65 17.02
C ALA A 145 -14.58 -19.85 16.65
N ILE A 146 -14.13 -19.26 15.55
CA ILE A 146 -12.73 -19.33 15.12
C ILE A 146 -11.84 -18.64 16.16
N LEU A 147 -12.16 -17.41 16.57
CA LEU A 147 -11.39 -16.66 17.56
C LEU A 147 -11.38 -17.35 18.94
N LEU A 148 -12.51 -17.93 19.36
CA LEU A 148 -12.59 -18.73 20.59
C LEU A 148 -11.70 -19.97 20.51
N SER A 149 -11.68 -20.68 19.37
CA SER A 149 -10.79 -21.83 19.17
C SER A 149 -9.31 -21.49 19.15
N LEU A 150 -8.98 -20.24 18.80
CA LEU A 150 -7.63 -19.68 18.92
C LEU A 150 -7.30 -19.25 20.35
N GLY A 151 -8.21 -19.41 21.33
CA GLY A 151 -7.96 -19.09 22.74
C GLY A 151 -8.13 -17.61 23.11
N GLN A 152 -8.85 -16.84 22.29
CA GLN A 152 -9.15 -15.44 22.60
C GLN A 152 -10.12 -15.30 23.77
N ASP A 153 -10.06 -14.15 24.47
CA ASP A 153 -11.05 -13.80 25.49
C ASP A 153 -12.48 -13.81 24.89
N PRO A 154 -13.48 -14.44 25.55
CA PRO A 154 -14.80 -14.60 24.97
C PRO A 154 -15.50 -13.28 24.62
N GLU A 155 -15.33 -12.23 25.43
CA GLU A 155 -15.99 -10.95 25.16
C GLU A 155 -15.29 -10.21 24.01
N VAL A 156 -13.95 -10.24 23.95
CA VAL A 156 -13.20 -9.67 22.82
C VAL A 156 -13.51 -10.41 21.52
N ALA A 157 -13.60 -11.75 21.55
CA ALA A 157 -13.93 -12.58 20.40
C ALA A 157 -15.35 -12.28 19.87
N ARG A 158 -16.33 -12.19 20.76
CA ARG A 158 -17.72 -11.84 20.42
C ARG A 158 -17.82 -10.45 19.79
N LEU A 159 -17.17 -9.44 20.39
CA LEU A 159 -17.16 -8.08 19.85
C LEU A 159 -16.43 -7.98 18.50
N ALA A 160 -15.32 -8.71 18.33
CA ALA A 160 -14.60 -8.77 17.05
C ALA A 160 -15.44 -9.43 15.96
N ALA A 161 -16.25 -10.44 16.29
CA ALA A 161 -17.18 -11.06 15.35
C ALA A 161 -18.29 -10.10 14.93
N ILE A 162 -18.89 -9.38 15.88
CA ILE A 162 -19.86 -8.31 15.58
C ILE A 162 -19.25 -7.27 14.64
N TYR A 163 -17.99 -6.87 14.90
CA TYR A 163 -17.29 -5.95 14.02
C TYR A 163 -17.20 -6.48 12.58
N LEU A 164 -16.76 -7.73 12.41
CA LEU A 164 -16.63 -8.38 11.11
C LEU A 164 -17.96 -8.52 10.37
N HIS A 165 -19.06 -8.83 11.07
CA HIS A 165 -20.39 -8.95 10.46
C HIS A 165 -20.86 -7.64 9.84
N TRP A 166 -20.69 -6.52 10.55
CA TRP A 166 -21.04 -5.20 10.02
C TRP A 166 -20.05 -4.70 8.98
N PHE A 167 -18.77 -5.00 9.16
CA PHE A 167 -17.71 -4.66 8.21
C PHE A 167 -17.89 -5.40 6.86
N ALA A 168 -18.49 -6.59 6.86
CA ALA A 168 -18.83 -7.36 5.65
C ALA A 168 -19.68 -6.57 4.64
N LEU A 169 -20.50 -5.62 5.10
CA LEU A 169 -21.30 -4.75 4.21
C LEU A 169 -20.42 -3.84 3.33
N GLY A 170 -19.19 -3.55 3.77
CA GLY A 170 -18.21 -2.77 3.01
C GLY A 170 -17.37 -3.60 2.05
N LEU A 171 -17.39 -4.93 2.18
CA LEU A 171 -16.46 -5.82 1.48
C LEU A 171 -16.66 -5.83 -0.05
N PRO A 172 -17.89 -5.87 -0.60
CA PRO A 172 -18.10 -5.77 -2.05
C PRO A 172 -17.59 -4.45 -2.63
N ALA A 173 -17.83 -3.35 -1.91
CA ALA A 173 -17.36 -2.03 -2.31
C ALA A 173 -15.82 -1.94 -2.27
N PHE A 174 -15.19 -2.52 -1.25
CA PHE A 174 -13.72 -2.60 -1.18
C PHE A 174 -13.15 -3.36 -2.39
N ALA A 175 -13.72 -4.51 -2.74
CA ALA A 175 -13.31 -5.28 -3.93
C ALA A 175 -13.44 -4.45 -5.22
N LEU A 176 -14.57 -3.75 -5.38
CA LEU A 176 -14.77 -2.89 -6.53
C LEU A 176 -13.79 -1.70 -6.55
N ASN A 177 -13.49 -1.09 -5.40
CA ASN A 177 -12.51 -0.02 -5.29
C ASN A 177 -11.11 -0.47 -5.73
N CYS A 178 -10.69 -1.68 -5.35
CA CYS A 178 -9.41 -2.25 -5.78
C CYS A 178 -9.30 -2.40 -7.29
N VAL A 179 -10.40 -2.73 -7.96
CA VAL A 179 -10.48 -2.89 -9.42
C VAL A 179 -10.53 -1.53 -10.12
N VAL A 180 -11.44 -0.65 -9.69
CA VAL A 180 -11.66 0.66 -10.32
C VAL A 180 -10.46 1.59 -10.16
N LYS A 181 -9.76 1.54 -9.01
CA LYS A 181 -8.51 2.28 -8.82
C LYS A 181 -7.50 1.93 -9.91
N ARG A 182 -7.33 0.65 -10.21
CA ARG A 182 -6.38 0.16 -11.23
C ARG A 182 -6.85 0.45 -12.66
N TYR A 183 -8.16 0.40 -12.89
CA TYR A 183 -8.77 0.83 -14.14
C TYR A 183 -8.46 2.29 -14.46
N PHE A 184 -8.55 3.21 -13.49
CA PHE A 184 -8.16 4.61 -13.71
C PHE A 184 -6.64 4.76 -13.86
N GLN A 185 -5.86 4.08 -13.04
CA GLN A 185 -4.40 4.21 -13.05
C GLN A 185 -3.76 3.72 -14.36
N CYS A 186 -4.25 2.62 -14.97
CA CYS A 186 -3.69 2.14 -16.24
C CYS A 186 -3.92 3.11 -17.41
N GLN A 187 -4.95 3.95 -17.32
CA GLN A 187 -5.29 4.98 -18.29
C GLN A 187 -4.51 6.29 -18.08
N GLY A 188 -3.71 6.39 -17.02
CA GLY A 188 -3.02 7.63 -16.64
C GLY A 188 -3.84 8.57 -15.74
N LEU A 189 -5.00 8.14 -15.23
CA LEU A 189 -5.88 8.94 -14.37
C LEU A 189 -5.54 8.74 -12.88
N PHE A 190 -4.29 8.99 -12.49
CA PHE A 190 -3.80 8.75 -11.13
C PHE A 190 -4.41 9.70 -10.07
N SER A 191 -4.79 10.91 -10.49
CA SER A 191 -5.39 11.92 -9.63
C SER A 191 -6.83 11.60 -9.20
N VAL A 192 -7.58 10.82 -9.99
CA VAL A 192 -9.01 10.54 -9.74
C VAL A 192 -9.24 9.79 -8.42
N PRO A 193 -8.60 8.63 -8.15
CA PRO A 193 -8.75 7.96 -6.85
C PRO A 193 -8.35 8.84 -5.66
N THR A 194 -7.35 9.71 -5.84
CA THR A 194 -6.87 10.64 -4.81
C THR A 194 -7.92 11.70 -4.49
N GLN A 195 -8.50 12.33 -5.51
CA GLN A 195 -9.56 13.34 -5.35
C GLN A 195 -10.80 12.77 -4.65
N ILE A 196 -11.22 11.55 -5.03
CA ILE A 196 -12.34 10.87 -4.39
C ILE A 196 -12.02 10.60 -2.90
N THR A 197 -10.83 10.08 -2.61
CA THR A 197 -10.40 9.82 -1.23
C THR A 197 -10.33 11.11 -0.40
N MET A 198 -9.92 12.23 -1.00
CA MET A 198 -9.87 13.53 -0.35
C MET A 198 -11.25 14.03 0.09
N ILE A 199 -12.31 13.67 -0.64
CA ILE A 199 -13.70 13.98 -0.25
C ILE A 199 -14.19 12.97 0.80
N VAL A 200 -13.88 11.69 0.63
CA VAL A 200 -14.40 10.64 1.51
C VAL A 200 -13.74 10.62 2.88
N ALA A 201 -12.46 10.94 3.00
CA ALA A 201 -11.74 10.88 4.27
C ALA A 201 -12.33 11.81 5.36
N PRO A 202 -12.63 13.10 5.10
CA PRO A 202 -13.32 13.95 6.07
C PRO A 202 -14.71 13.44 6.43
N MET A 203 -15.46 12.91 5.45
CA MET A 203 -16.78 12.33 5.70
C MET A 203 -16.70 11.07 6.56
N ASN A 204 -15.68 10.23 6.36
CA ASN A 204 -15.43 9.05 7.20
C ASN A 204 -15.11 9.45 8.64
N ALA A 205 -14.28 10.48 8.85
CA ALA A 205 -13.99 10.99 10.18
C ALA A 205 -15.26 11.52 10.87
N LEU A 206 -16.08 12.28 10.14
CA LEU A 206 -17.37 12.77 10.62
C LEU A 206 -18.33 11.61 10.95
N LEU A 207 -18.43 10.60 10.09
CA LEU A 207 -19.28 9.43 10.30
C LEU A 207 -18.82 8.60 11.50
N ASN A 208 -17.52 8.37 11.65
CA ASN A 208 -16.97 7.69 12.84
C ASN A 208 -17.33 8.48 14.10
N TRP A 209 -17.11 9.79 14.12
CA TRP A 209 -17.48 10.60 15.28
C TRP A 209 -18.99 10.58 15.57
N LEU A 210 -19.84 10.77 14.57
CA LEU A 210 -21.31 10.80 14.73
C LEU A 210 -21.88 9.46 15.18
N LEU A 211 -21.48 8.35 14.53
CA LEU A 211 -22.03 7.03 14.81
C LEU A 211 -21.48 6.43 16.10
N VAL A 212 -20.24 6.73 16.47
CA VAL A 212 -19.59 6.16 17.65
C VAL A 212 -19.79 7.03 18.89
N LEU A 213 -19.48 8.33 18.79
CA LEU A 213 -19.42 9.27 19.93
C LEU A 213 -20.52 10.34 19.90
N GLY A 214 -21.32 10.41 18.83
CA GLY A 214 -22.25 11.50 18.58
C GLY A 214 -23.48 11.54 19.50
N PRO A 215 -24.47 12.39 19.17
CA PRO A 215 -25.67 12.57 19.96
C PRO A 215 -26.50 11.28 20.10
N ALA A 216 -27.19 11.11 21.22
CA ALA A 216 -28.04 9.96 21.52
C ALA A 216 -28.95 9.44 20.37
N PRO A 217 -29.59 10.30 19.52
CA PRO A 217 -30.43 9.79 18.43
C PRO A 217 -29.67 9.11 17.28
N VAL A 218 -28.38 9.40 17.10
CA VAL A 218 -27.58 8.90 15.96
C VAL A 218 -26.48 7.93 16.43
N ARG A 219 -26.19 7.92 17.74
CA ARG A 219 -25.12 7.11 18.34
C ARG A 219 -25.46 5.62 18.33
N LEU A 220 -24.71 4.87 17.54
CA LEU A 220 -24.70 3.40 17.46
C LEU A 220 -23.64 2.77 18.37
N GLY A 221 -22.74 3.58 18.95
CA GLY A 221 -21.68 3.11 19.83
C GLY A 221 -20.65 2.27 19.09
N TYR A 222 -20.29 1.11 19.64
CA TYR A 222 -19.26 0.21 19.07
C TYR A 222 -19.54 -0.18 17.61
N ILE A 223 -20.80 -0.49 17.28
CA ILE A 223 -21.22 -0.91 15.94
C ILE A 223 -21.09 0.23 14.92
N GLY A 224 -21.07 1.49 15.40
CA GLY A 224 -20.89 2.66 14.54
C GLY A 224 -19.56 2.66 13.77
N ALA A 225 -18.48 2.11 14.35
CA ALA A 225 -17.16 2.10 13.72
C ALA A 225 -17.09 1.23 12.43
N PRO A 226 -17.46 -0.07 12.45
CA PRO A 226 -17.46 -0.89 11.24
C PRO A 226 -18.47 -0.37 10.20
N ILE A 227 -19.62 0.18 10.63
CA ILE A 227 -20.59 0.80 9.71
C ILE A 227 -20.01 2.03 9.04
N ALA A 228 -19.36 2.94 9.78
CA ALA A 228 -18.74 4.14 9.22
C ALA A 228 -17.73 3.78 8.12
N THR A 229 -16.90 2.77 8.35
CA THR A 229 -15.92 2.28 7.37
C THR A 229 -16.60 1.61 6.19
N ALA A 230 -17.61 0.77 6.41
CA ALA A 230 -18.37 0.14 5.34
C ALA A 230 -19.07 1.18 4.43
N VAL A 231 -19.72 2.19 5.02
CA VAL A 231 -20.33 3.31 4.29
C VAL A 231 -19.27 4.07 3.49
N SER A 232 -18.10 4.29 4.07
CA SER A 232 -17.01 5.02 3.40
C SER A 232 -16.48 4.25 2.18
N PHE A 233 -16.30 2.93 2.28
CA PHE A 233 -15.93 2.11 1.12
C PHE A 233 -16.99 2.15 0.01
N ASN A 234 -18.27 2.05 0.39
CA ASN A 234 -19.38 2.19 -0.55
C ASN A 234 -19.41 3.57 -1.21
N MET A 235 -19.08 4.63 -0.47
CA MET A 235 -19.03 5.99 -0.99
C MET A 235 -17.88 6.20 -1.97
N VAL A 236 -16.67 5.69 -1.68
CA VAL A 236 -15.56 5.68 -2.66
C VAL A 236 -16.00 4.98 -3.94
N SER A 237 -16.67 3.83 -3.81
CA SER A 237 -17.11 3.03 -4.94
C SER A 237 -18.16 3.75 -5.78
N LEU A 238 -19.17 4.32 -5.13
CA LEU A 238 -20.21 5.10 -5.77
C LEU A 238 -19.65 6.33 -6.49
N LEU A 239 -18.78 7.11 -5.84
CA LEU A 239 -18.15 8.28 -6.45
C LEU A 239 -17.25 7.89 -7.63
N SER A 240 -16.55 6.75 -7.55
CA SER A 240 -15.74 6.24 -8.64
C SER A 240 -16.58 5.83 -9.85
N LEU A 241 -17.71 5.15 -9.62
CA LEU A 241 -18.66 4.81 -10.68
C LEU A 241 -19.32 6.06 -11.28
N LEU A 242 -19.72 7.03 -10.46
CA LEU A 242 -20.26 8.30 -10.93
C LEU A 242 -19.25 9.05 -11.80
N TYR A 243 -17.99 9.09 -11.38
CA TYR A 243 -16.92 9.66 -12.20
C TYR A 243 -16.78 8.93 -13.54
N ALA A 244 -16.79 7.60 -13.52
CA ALA A 244 -16.72 6.77 -14.72
C ALA A 244 -17.91 6.97 -15.68
N VAL A 245 -19.12 7.18 -15.18
CA VAL A 245 -20.29 7.39 -16.05
C VAL A 245 -20.32 8.81 -16.62
N LEU A 246 -19.91 9.82 -15.85
CA LEU A 246 -20.07 11.22 -16.23
C LEU A 246 -18.90 11.79 -17.04
N TYR A 247 -17.66 11.42 -16.70
CA TYR A 247 -16.46 12.10 -17.23
C TYR A 247 -15.66 11.24 -18.21
N LEU A 248 -15.66 9.91 -18.05
CA LEU A 248 -14.93 9.04 -18.98
C LEU A 248 -15.44 9.10 -20.44
N PRO A 249 -16.73 9.30 -20.74
CA PRO A 249 -17.18 9.46 -22.13
C PRO A 249 -16.56 10.67 -22.84
N GLU A 250 -16.38 11.79 -22.12
CA GLU A 250 -15.71 12.97 -22.65
C GLU A 250 -14.20 12.74 -22.79
N TRP A 251 -13.56 12.17 -21.75
CA TRP A 251 -12.14 11.84 -21.76
C TRP A 251 -11.77 10.85 -22.88
N ASN A 252 -12.59 9.82 -23.10
CA ASN A 252 -12.41 8.85 -24.19
C ASN A 252 -12.54 9.52 -25.56
N ARG A 253 -13.46 10.50 -25.70
CA ARG A 253 -13.64 11.27 -26.95
C ARG A 253 -12.43 12.15 -27.24
N LEU A 254 -11.94 12.86 -26.23
CA LEU A 254 -10.77 13.75 -26.36
C LEU A 254 -9.49 12.98 -26.71
N ASN A 255 -9.29 11.80 -26.11
CA ASN A 255 -8.12 10.97 -26.37
C ASN A 255 -8.29 9.99 -27.54
N GLN A 256 -9.46 9.98 -28.21
CA GLN A 256 -9.81 9.06 -29.30
C GLN A 256 -9.54 7.58 -28.98
N LYS A 257 -9.64 7.21 -27.69
CA LYS A 257 -9.26 5.91 -27.17
C LYS A 257 -10.19 5.54 -26.03
N THR A 258 -10.77 4.34 -26.05
CA THR A 258 -11.76 3.90 -25.06
C THR A 258 -11.32 2.62 -24.36
N ALA A 259 -11.28 2.67 -23.02
CA ALA A 259 -11.07 1.49 -22.18
C ALA A 259 -12.39 0.76 -21.86
N TRP A 260 -13.54 1.38 -22.17
CA TRP A 260 -14.84 0.84 -21.81
C TRP A 260 -15.27 -0.25 -22.79
N HIS A 261 -15.78 -1.36 -22.25
CA HIS A 261 -16.41 -2.43 -23.02
C HIS A 261 -17.73 -2.81 -22.34
N PRO A 262 -18.83 -3.07 -23.08
CA PRO A 262 -20.07 -3.56 -22.48
C PRO A 262 -19.90 -4.91 -21.76
N ILE A 263 -20.74 -5.22 -20.77
CA ILE A 263 -20.74 -6.54 -20.14
C ILE A 263 -21.29 -7.55 -21.15
N CYS A 264 -20.51 -8.58 -21.48
CA CYS A 264 -20.91 -9.64 -22.40
C CYS A 264 -20.36 -11.01 -21.99
N LYS A 265 -20.60 -12.04 -22.82
CA LYS A 265 -20.13 -13.41 -22.56
C LYS A 265 -18.60 -13.49 -22.36
N ARG A 266 -17.82 -12.64 -23.05
CA ARG A 266 -16.35 -12.56 -22.89
C ARG A 266 -15.92 -12.15 -21.48
N SER A 267 -16.76 -11.41 -20.74
CA SER A 267 -16.52 -11.03 -19.33
C SER A 267 -16.52 -12.23 -18.38
N PHE A 268 -17.12 -13.36 -18.78
CA PHE A 268 -17.23 -14.58 -17.97
C PHE A 268 -16.30 -15.71 -18.44
N GLN A 269 -15.45 -15.46 -19.43
CA GLN A 269 -14.48 -16.41 -19.96
C GLN A 269 -13.09 -16.18 -19.38
N LYS A 270 -12.22 -17.21 -19.43
CA LYS A 270 -10.81 -17.18 -19.01
C LYS A 270 -10.60 -16.70 -17.55
N LEU A 271 -11.60 -16.88 -16.67
CA LEU A 271 -11.52 -16.49 -15.25
C LEU A 271 -10.41 -17.24 -14.50
N GLY A 272 -10.18 -18.53 -14.84
CA GLY A 272 -9.15 -19.35 -14.21
C GLY A 272 -7.72 -18.83 -14.44
N THR A 273 -7.43 -18.29 -15.64
CA THR A 273 -6.14 -17.67 -15.95
C THR A 273 -5.89 -16.45 -15.08
N LEU A 274 -6.91 -15.61 -14.90
CA LEU A 274 -6.82 -14.40 -14.09
C LEU A 274 -6.71 -14.73 -12.59
N PHE A 275 -7.43 -15.74 -12.12
CA PHE A 275 -7.31 -16.25 -10.76
C PHE A 275 -5.91 -16.80 -10.48
N TYR A 276 -5.35 -17.59 -11.40
CA TYR A 276 -3.99 -18.13 -11.27
C TYR A 276 -2.94 -17.00 -11.19
N LEU A 277 -3.04 -16.00 -12.07
CA LEU A 277 -2.17 -14.82 -12.03
C LEU A 277 -2.34 -14.02 -10.73
N GLY A 278 -3.59 -13.85 -10.27
CA GLY A 278 -3.91 -13.22 -9.00
C GLY A 278 -3.39 -13.99 -7.79
N ALA A 279 -3.31 -15.32 -7.85
CA ALA A 279 -2.97 -16.17 -6.71
C ALA A 279 -1.55 -15.93 -6.18
N ALA A 280 -0.52 -15.75 -7.03
CA ALA A 280 0.78 -15.35 -6.49
C ALA A 280 0.86 -13.85 -6.16
N GLY A 281 -0.06 -13.02 -6.66
CA GLY A 281 -0.32 -11.69 -6.10
C GLY A 281 -0.82 -11.76 -4.66
N VAL A 282 -1.73 -12.70 -4.36
CA VAL A 282 -2.16 -13.02 -2.98
C VAL A 282 -0.99 -13.50 -2.15
N ALA A 283 -0.23 -14.50 -2.59
CA ALA A 283 0.95 -14.95 -1.87
C ALA A 283 1.92 -13.78 -1.62
N GLN A 284 2.03 -12.85 -2.55
CA GLN A 284 2.86 -11.67 -2.37
C GLN A 284 2.34 -10.73 -1.26
N VAL A 285 1.08 -10.32 -1.34
CA VAL A 285 0.49 -9.33 -0.42
C VAL A 285 0.19 -9.95 0.95
N ALA A 286 -0.37 -11.16 0.96
CA ALA A 286 -0.74 -11.87 2.18
C ALA A 286 0.48 -12.16 3.06
N THR A 287 1.59 -12.65 2.50
CA THR A 287 2.82 -12.87 3.30
C THR A 287 3.33 -11.57 3.92
N GLU A 288 3.21 -10.43 3.26
CA GLU A 288 3.63 -9.15 3.85
C GLU A 288 2.72 -8.73 5.01
N TRP A 289 1.40 -8.81 4.81
CA TRP A 289 0.43 -8.38 5.80
C TRP A 289 0.37 -9.34 6.99
N TRP A 290 0.34 -10.65 6.73
CA TRP A 290 0.20 -11.68 7.76
C TRP A 290 1.34 -11.63 8.78
N ALA A 291 2.55 -11.21 8.42
CA ALA A 291 3.62 -11.01 9.40
C ALA A 291 3.20 -10.03 10.50
N TRP A 292 2.68 -8.85 10.12
CA TRP A 292 2.19 -7.83 11.07
C TRP A 292 0.95 -8.30 11.82
N GLU A 293 0.04 -8.97 11.14
CA GLU A 293 -1.19 -9.45 11.75
C GLU A 293 -0.90 -10.60 12.74
N LEU A 294 0.10 -11.45 12.49
CA LEU A 294 0.53 -12.50 13.43
C LEU A 294 1.11 -11.87 14.71
N MET A 295 1.80 -10.73 14.61
CA MET A 295 2.24 -9.98 15.78
C MET A 295 1.07 -9.42 16.59
N ALA A 296 0.03 -8.92 15.91
CA ALA A 296 -1.20 -8.48 16.57
C ALA A 296 -1.94 -9.65 17.23
N LEU A 297 -1.97 -10.82 16.59
CA LEU A 297 -2.51 -12.05 17.19
C LEU A 297 -1.68 -12.49 18.41
N GLY A 298 -0.35 -12.36 18.35
CA GLY A 298 0.51 -12.56 19.52
C GLY A 298 0.15 -11.59 20.65
N ALA A 299 -0.06 -10.31 20.36
CA ALA A 299 -0.46 -9.32 21.36
C ALA A 299 -1.83 -9.65 21.97
N SER A 300 -2.77 -10.20 21.19
CA SER A 300 -4.10 -10.58 21.66
C SER A 300 -4.10 -11.77 22.62
N GLN A 301 -3.14 -12.69 22.48
CA GLN A 301 -2.93 -13.81 23.41
C GLN A 301 -2.35 -13.38 24.77
N ILE A 302 -1.77 -12.17 24.87
CA ILE A 302 -1.20 -11.67 26.11
C ILE A 302 -2.30 -11.08 27.01
N SER A 303 -3.05 -10.11 26.49
CA SER A 303 -4.20 -9.50 27.18
C SER A 303 -4.91 -8.48 26.27
N ALA A 304 -6.15 -8.11 26.62
CA ALA A 304 -6.86 -7.01 25.96
C ALA A 304 -6.10 -5.67 26.05
N VAL A 305 -5.41 -5.40 27.17
CA VAL A 305 -4.58 -4.20 27.36
C VAL A 305 -3.39 -4.20 26.40
N ALA A 306 -2.72 -5.35 26.23
CA ALA A 306 -1.62 -5.48 25.29
C ALA A 306 -2.08 -5.29 23.84
N LEU A 307 -3.24 -5.84 23.46
CA LEU A 307 -3.80 -5.67 22.13
C LEU A 307 -4.22 -4.22 21.84
N ALA A 308 -4.85 -3.55 22.81
CA ALA A 308 -5.20 -2.14 22.71
C ALA A 308 -3.94 -1.26 22.55
N ALA A 309 -2.90 -1.51 23.37
CA ALA A 309 -1.62 -0.82 23.23
C ALA A 309 -0.96 -1.10 21.86
N GLN A 310 -0.98 -2.34 21.39
CA GLN A 310 -0.46 -2.71 20.07
C GLN A 310 -1.17 -1.96 18.95
N SER A 311 -2.49 -1.83 19.02
CA SER A 311 -3.28 -1.09 18.03
C SER A 311 -2.87 0.39 17.98
N ILE A 312 -2.72 1.04 19.13
CA ILE A 312 -2.28 2.44 19.23
C ILE A 312 -0.85 2.60 18.67
N LEU A 313 0.06 1.71 19.05
CA LEU A 313 1.47 1.76 18.61
C LEU A 313 1.59 1.54 17.09
N ILE A 314 0.82 0.61 16.52
CA ILE A 314 0.79 0.39 15.06
C ILE A 314 0.24 1.62 14.33
N VAL A 315 -0.85 2.23 14.82
CA VAL A 315 -1.42 3.43 14.19
C VAL A 315 -0.44 4.59 14.26
N ALA A 316 0.21 4.80 15.40
CA ALA A 316 1.25 5.82 15.55
C ALA A 316 2.41 5.56 14.58
N ALA A 317 2.95 4.34 14.57
CA ALA A 317 4.06 3.94 13.71
C ALA A 317 3.74 4.09 12.22
N SER A 318 2.56 3.62 11.80
CA SER A 318 2.12 3.67 10.41
C SER A 318 1.82 5.09 9.94
N THR A 319 1.36 5.97 10.82
CA THR A 319 1.09 7.37 10.50
C THR A 319 2.39 8.12 10.21
N THR A 320 3.42 7.96 11.07
CA THR A 320 4.73 8.57 10.83
C THR A 320 5.46 7.95 9.64
N PHE A 321 5.23 6.66 9.39
CA PHE A 321 5.84 5.90 8.30
C PHE A 321 5.38 6.35 6.89
N GLN A 322 4.23 7.03 6.75
CA GLN A 322 3.79 7.50 5.43
C GLN A 322 4.78 8.48 4.79
N ALA A 323 5.50 9.28 5.59
CA ALA A 323 6.50 10.23 5.11
C ALA A 323 7.73 9.55 4.46
N PRO A 324 8.46 8.64 5.12
CA PRO A 324 9.56 7.92 4.49
C PRO A 324 9.07 7.04 3.32
N PHE A 325 7.88 6.45 3.41
CA PHE A 325 7.30 5.68 2.30
C PHE A 325 7.08 6.53 1.04
N ALA A 326 6.47 7.71 1.18
CA ALA A 326 6.22 8.62 0.07
C ALA A 326 7.53 9.13 -0.57
N LEU A 327 8.54 9.39 0.26
CA LEU A 327 9.87 9.73 -0.22
C LEU A 327 10.50 8.59 -1.02
N ALA A 328 10.48 7.36 -0.49
CA ALA A 328 11.03 6.19 -1.15
C ALA A 328 10.35 5.92 -2.50
N MET A 329 9.03 6.16 -2.59
CA MET A 329 8.28 6.13 -3.85
C MET A 329 8.79 7.16 -4.87
N ALA A 330 8.89 8.43 -4.45
CA ALA A 330 9.41 9.49 -5.32
C ALA A 330 10.84 9.22 -5.79
N ALA A 331 11.68 8.71 -4.89
CA ALA A 331 13.06 8.34 -5.19
C ALA A 331 13.15 7.19 -6.20
N SER A 332 12.33 6.14 -6.05
CA SER A 332 12.26 5.04 -7.02
C SER A 332 12.00 5.53 -8.44
N VAL A 333 10.98 6.40 -8.61
CA VAL A 333 10.64 6.93 -9.94
C VAL A 333 11.78 7.79 -10.48
N ARG A 334 12.32 8.69 -9.66
CA ARG A 334 13.43 9.57 -10.06
C ARG A 334 14.67 8.79 -10.48
N ILE A 335 15.07 7.79 -9.70
CA ILE A 335 16.25 6.96 -9.97
C ILE A 335 16.03 6.09 -11.21
N GLY A 336 14.85 5.51 -11.37
CA GLY A 336 14.53 4.75 -12.58
C GLY A 336 14.63 5.59 -13.85
N HIS A 337 14.13 6.83 -13.81
CA HIS A 337 14.27 7.77 -14.91
C HIS A 337 15.75 8.10 -15.22
N LEU A 338 16.54 8.43 -14.19
CA LEU A 338 17.96 8.76 -14.36
C LEU A 338 18.79 7.58 -14.88
N LEU A 339 18.45 6.36 -14.47
CA LEU A 339 19.09 5.14 -14.97
C LEU A 339 18.69 4.85 -16.43
N GLY A 340 17.41 5.05 -16.78
CA GLY A 340 16.92 4.95 -18.15
C GLY A 340 17.60 5.96 -19.10
N GLU A 341 17.82 7.19 -18.63
CA GLU A 341 18.58 8.22 -19.35
C GLU A 341 20.10 7.94 -19.41
N GLY A 342 20.59 6.97 -18.63
CA GLY A 342 22.00 6.61 -18.56
C GLY A 342 22.88 7.58 -17.76
N VAL A 343 22.29 8.34 -16.84
CA VAL A 343 22.99 9.32 -16.00
C VAL A 343 23.33 8.73 -14.63
N ALA A 344 24.23 7.73 -14.61
CA ALA A 344 24.60 6.96 -13.42
C ALA A 344 24.99 7.81 -12.20
N ASN A 345 25.82 8.84 -12.40
CA ASN A 345 26.28 9.70 -11.30
C ASN A 345 25.13 10.47 -10.64
N ARG A 346 24.14 10.94 -11.41
CA ARG A 346 22.98 11.66 -10.87
C ARG A 346 22.03 10.70 -10.16
N ALA A 347 21.87 9.46 -10.66
CA ALA A 347 21.12 8.40 -9.99
C ALA A 347 21.73 8.07 -8.61
N LYS A 348 23.07 7.98 -8.52
CA LYS A 348 23.79 7.81 -7.25
C LYS A 348 23.51 8.95 -6.26
N VAL A 349 23.58 10.19 -6.73
CA VAL A 349 23.32 11.38 -5.89
C VAL A 349 21.86 11.39 -5.41
N ALA A 350 20.90 11.08 -6.28
CA ALA A 350 19.48 10.98 -5.93
C ALA A 350 19.23 9.89 -4.86
N ALA A 351 19.88 8.73 -4.97
CA ALA A 351 19.77 7.67 -3.97
C ALA A 351 20.31 8.09 -2.60
N HIS A 352 21.51 8.71 -2.57
CA HIS A 352 22.06 9.24 -1.32
C HIS A 352 21.21 10.37 -0.73
N ALA A 353 20.63 11.23 -1.58
CA ALA A 353 19.73 12.29 -1.15
C ALA A 353 18.46 11.71 -0.49
N SER A 354 17.87 10.67 -1.09
CA SER A 354 16.72 9.94 -0.51
C SER A 354 17.08 9.37 0.86
N PHE A 355 18.17 8.61 0.98
CA PHE A 355 18.59 8.05 2.28
C PHE A 355 18.82 9.12 3.34
N THR A 356 19.45 10.23 2.97
CA THR A 356 19.73 11.33 3.91
C THR A 356 18.43 11.96 4.41
N LEU A 357 17.49 12.20 3.50
CA LEU A 357 16.20 12.78 3.82
C LEU A 357 15.31 11.79 4.59
N GLY A 358 15.34 10.50 4.25
CA GLY A 358 14.65 9.42 4.95
C GLY A 358 15.10 9.29 6.40
N LEU A 359 16.42 9.31 6.64
CA LEU A 359 17.00 9.34 7.98
C LEU A 359 16.64 10.61 8.77
N ALA A 360 16.59 11.77 8.10
CA ALA A 360 16.16 13.02 8.73
C ALA A 360 14.68 12.97 9.16
N ILE A 361 13.81 12.44 8.30
CA ILE A 361 12.38 12.23 8.60
C ILE A 361 12.22 11.24 9.76
N ALA A 362 12.90 10.09 9.70
CA ALA A 362 12.86 9.09 10.78
C ALA A 362 13.38 9.65 12.11
N GLY A 363 14.45 10.47 12.06
CA GLY A 363 14.98 11.18 13.22
C GLY A 363 13.97 12.15 13.82
N LEU A 364 13.26 12.91 12.99
CA LEU A 364 12.18 13.79 13.43
C LEU A 364 11.04 12.98 14.10
N SER A 365 10.60 11.88 13.48
CA SER A 365 9.58 10.99 14.05
C SER A 365 10.01 10.40 15.40
N CYS A 366 11.28 10.02 15.54
CA CYS A 366 11.84 9.53 16.80
C CYS A 366 11.81 10.60 17.89
N VAL A 367 12.22 11.84 17.58
CA VAL A 367 12.13 12.97 18.52
C VAL A 367 10.70 13.21 18.97
N VAL A 368 9.74 13.21 18.05
CA VAL A 368 8.31 13.36 18.37
C VAL A 368 7.83 12.24 19.31
N PHE A 369 8.12 10.99 18.98
CA PHE A 369 7.74 9.84 19.81
C PHE A 369 8.36 9.88 21.20
N LEU A 370 9.64 10.25 21.33
CA LEU A 370 10.30 10.31 22.64
C LEU A 370 9.80 11.48 23.50
N LEU A 371 9.60 12.66 22.91
CA LEU A 371 9.10 13.85 23.62
C LEU A 371 7.65 13.67 24.06
N PHE A 372 6.79 13.16 23.18
CA PHE A 372 5.36 13.04 23.43
C PHE A 372 4.92 11.63 23.87
N ARG A 373 5.85 10.75 24.26
CA ARG A 373 5.54 9.34 24.61
C ARG A 373 4.41 9.17 25.63
N ARG A 374 4.27 10.10 26.57
CA ARG A 374 3.23 10.06 27.62
C ARG A 374 1.92 10.70 27.17
N SER A 375 1.96 11.58 26.18
CA SER A 375 0.80 12.36 25.74
C SER A 375 0.11 11.76 24.51
N LEU A 376 0.86 11.10 23.61
CA LEU A 376 0.30 10.55 22.37
C LEU A 376 -0.79 9.50 22.61
N GLY A 377 -0.66 8.69 23.66
CA GLY A 377 -1.67 7.68 24.00
C GLY A 377 -3.03 8.28 24.33
N HIS A 378 -3.08 9.49 24.90
CA HIS A 378 -4.32 10.18 25.25
C HIS A 378 -5.14 10.62 24.03
N LEU A 379 -4.56 10.60 22.83
CA LEU A 379 -5.34 10.79 21.60
C LEU A 379 -6.27 9.61 21.30
N PHE A 380 -6.04 8.46 21.94
CA PHE A 380 -6.76 7.23 21.66
C PHE A 380 -7.59 6.76 22.85
N THR A 381 -7.06 6.85 24.08
CA THR A 381 -7.74 6.32 25.26
C THR A 381 -7.30 7.05 26.54
N ASP A 382 -8.16 7.06 27.54
CA ASP A 382 -7.86 7.54 28.89
C ASP A 382 -7.54 6.41 29.88
N ASP A 383 -7.47 5.16 29.41
CA ASP A 383 -7.20 4.01 30.27
C ASP A 383 -5.72 3.92 30.68
N LEU A 384 -5.44 4.14 31.96
CA LEU A 384 -4.09 4.25 32.53
C LEU A 384 -3.18 3.04 32.27
N PRO A 385 -3.64 1.78 32.36
CA PRO A 385 -2.82 0.61 32.03
C PRO A 385 -2.39 0.57 30.57
N VAL A 386 -3.26 0.95 29.64
CA VAL A 386 -2.94 1.03 28.20
C VAL A 386 -1.93 2.15 27.96
N LEU A 387 -2.18 3.33 28.53
CA LEU A 387 -1.30 4.49 28.42
C LEU A 387 0.11 4.21 28.97
N GLY A 388 0.18 3.53 30.12
CA GLY A 388 1.45 3.12 30.72
C GLY A 388 2.25 2.20 29.79
N LEU A 389 1.58 1.22 29.17
CA LEU A 389 2.22 0.27 28.26
C LEU A 389 2.66 0.95 26.95
N VAL A 390 1.82 1.81 26.37
CA VAL A 390 2.13 2.61 25.18
C VAL A 390 3.34 3.51 25.42
N ALA A 391 3.35 4.27 26.53
CA ALA A 391 4.44 5.19 26.85
C ALA A 391 5.78 4.47 27.12
N ALA A 392 5.71 3.23 27.58
CA ALA A 392 6.88 2.42 27.88
C ALA A 392 7.47 1.74 26.62
N LEU A 393 6.62 1.37 25.64
CA LEU A 393 7.02 0.80 24.36
C LEU A 393 7.37 1.84 23.29
N MET A 394 6.93 3.09 23.43
CA MET A 394 7.19 4.16 22.47
C MET A 394 8.67 4.31 22.04
N PRO A 395 9.68 4.17 22.94
CA PRO A 395 11.08 4.21 22.54
C PRO A 395 11.48 3.09 21.56
N LEU A 396 10.89 1.90 21.68
CA LEU A 396 11.11 0.80 20.74
C LEU A 396 10.50 1.13 19.38
N VAL A 397 9.29 1.70 19.36
CA VAL A 397 8.65 2.17 18.12
C VAL A 397 9.47 3.27 17.46
N ALA A 398 10.03 4.19 18.24
CA ALA A 398 10.92 5.24 17.75
C ALA A 398 12.19 4.68 17.11
N LEU A 399 12.78 3.63 17.70
CA LEU A 399 13.92 2.92 17.11
C LEU A 399 13.52 2.20 15.82
N LEU A 400 12.32 1.60 15.77
CA LEU A 400 11.81 0.92 14.59
C LEU A 400 11.72 1.85 13.38
N GLN A 401 11.31 3.11 13.56
CA GLN A 401 11.18 4.10 12.47
C GLN A 401 12.50 4.29 11.69
N PHE A 402 13.66 4.24 12.36
CA PHE A 402 14.95 4.35 11.69
C PHE A 402 15.21 3.19 10.74
N PHE A 403 15.06 1.96 11.23
CA PHE A 403 15.30 0.77 10.43
C PHE A 403 14.27 0.60 9.32
N ASP A 404 13.03 0.99 9.57
CA ASP A 404 11.95 0.93 8.60
C ASP A 404 12.20 1.91 7.44
N ALA A 405 12.58 3.16 7.73
CA ALA A 405 12.95 4.13 6.68
C ALA A 405 14.11 3.62 5.80
N MET A 406 15.17 3.08 6.42
CA MET A 406 16.32 2.51 5.72
C MET A 406 15.94 1.32 4.83
N TRP A 407 15.06 0.45 5.34
CA TRP A 407 14.57 -0.70 4.60
C TRP A 407 13.80 -0.27 3.35
N TRP A 408 12.84 0.64 3.50
CA TRP A 408 11.97 1.05 2.41
C TRP A 408 12.70 1.82 1.31
N ASP A 409 13.63 2.70 1.68
CA ASP A 409 14.51 3.36 0.73
C ASP A 409 15.24 2.31 -0.11
N HIS A 410 15.93 1.34 0.50
CA HIS A 410 16.64 0.29 -0.23
C HIS A 410 15.71 -0.53 -1.16
N TRP A 411 14.57 -0.97 -0.66
CA TRP A 411 13.61 -1.76 -1.44
C TRP A 411 13.13 -1.00 -2.68
N ARG A 412 12.77 0.28 -2.51
CA ARG A 412 12.26 1.13 -3.60
C ARG A 412 13.36 1.57 -4.56
N HIS A 413 14.58 1.80 -4.08
CA HIS A 413 15.74 2.01 -4.96
C HIS A 413 15.98 0.83 -5.89
N SER A 414 15.89 -0.40 -5.35
CA SER A 414 16.02 -1.63 -6.12
C SER A 414 14.88 -1.78 -7.15
N ALA A 415 13.70 -1.22 -6.88
CA ALA A 415 12.57 -1.21 -7.81
C ALA A 415 12.77 -0.20 -8.93
N GLY A 416 13.23 1.01 -8.58
CA GLY A 416 13.58 2.06 -9.53
C GLY A 416 14.70 1.66 -10.49
N SER A 417 15.72 0.94 -10.03
CA SER A 417 16.80 0.42 -10.89
C SER A 417 16.40 -0.77 -11.78
N GLY A 418 15.12 -1.13 -11.79
CA GLY A 418 14.60 -2.29 -12.51
C GLY A 418 15.13 -3.64 -12.00
N GLN A 419 15.94 -3.66 -10.93
CA GLN A 419 16.44 -4.90 -10.35
C GLN A 419 15.35 -5.72 -9.67
N THR A 420 14.25 -5.08 -9.27
CA THR A 420 13.06 -5.75 -8.72
C THR A 420 11.80 -5.57 -9.56
N SER A 421 11.86 -4.87 -10.71
CA SER A 421 10.75 -4.85 -11.67
C SER A 421 10.59 -6.17 -12.43
N MET A 422 11.32 -7.22 -12.05
CA MET A 422 10.99 -8.58 -12.45
C MET A 422 9.79 -9.10 -11.66
N SER A 423 8.64 -8.72 -12.19
CA SER A 423 7.37 -9.38 -12.03
C SER A 423 7.55 -10.90 -12.18
N TYR A 424 7.24 -11.61 -11.10
CA TYR A 424 6.73 -12.98 -11.08
C TYR A 424 7.64 -14.17 -11.49
N ILE A 425 8.44 -14.07 -12.55
CA ILE A 425 9.11 -15.26 -13.14
C ILE A 425 10.48 -15.55 -12.50
N GLU A 426 11.30 -14.53 -12.23
CA GLU A 426 12.56 -14.74 -11.48
C GLU A 426 12.33 -15.04 -9.99
N ARG A 427 11.15 -14.72 -9.45
CA ARG A 427 10.81 -15.03 -8.04
C ARG A 427 10.67 -16.52 -7.76
N LEU A 428 10.37 -17.33 -8.77
CA LEU A 428 10.33 -18.79 -8.65
C LEU A 428 11.73 -19.43 -8.77
N THR A 429 12.71 -18.74 -9.37
CA THR A 429 14.12 -19.17 -9.47
C THR A 429 15.06 -18.46 -8.48
N ALA A 430 14.55 -17.54 -7.65
CA ALA A 430 15.27 -16.78 -6.63
C ALA A 430 15.68 -17.59 -5.37
N VAL A 431 15.92 -18.89 -5.52
CA VAL A 431 16.59 -19.74 -4.51
C VAL A 431 18.13 -19.57 -4.56
N ARG A 432 18.66 -18.82 -5.53
CA ARG A 432 20.10 -18.85 -5.86
C ARG A 432 21.00 -17.88 -5.11
N SER A 433 20.47 -16.99 -4.27
CA SER A 433 21.31 -16.13 -3.41
C SER A 433 20.84 -16.11 -1.97
N TRP A 434 21.70 -16.63 -1.08
CA TRP A 434 21.60 -16.56 0.37
C TRP A 434 21.32 -15.15 0.89
N HIS A 435 21.79 -14.12 0.18
CA HIS A 435 21.51 -12.72 0.48
C HIS A 435 20.01 -12.39 0.37
N THR A 436 19.34 -12.69 -0.75
CA THR A 436 17.90 -12.43 -0.95
C THR A 436 17.02 -13.18 0.06
N LEU A 437 17.47 -14.36 0.51
CA LEU A 437 16.77 -15.15 1.53
C LEU A 437 16.98 -14.64 2.97
N LEU A 438 18.04 -13.88 3.28
CA LEU A 438 18.23 -13.28 4.60
C LEU A 438 17.80 -11.81 4.67
N THR A 439 17.84 -11.11 3.54
CA THR A 439 17.58 -9.66 3.47
C THR A 439 16.24 -9.30 2.87
N GLY A 440 15.49 -10.24 2.29
CA GLY A 440 14.11 -9.99 1.86
C GLY A 440 13.21 -9.73 3.07
N GLN A 441 12.39 -8.67 3.03
CA GLN A 441 11.43 -8.33 4.10
C GLN A 441 10.65 -9.56 4.61
N LYS A 442 10.21 -10.39 3.67
CA LYS A 442 9.40 -11.58 3.92
C LYS A 442 10.19 -12.63 4.67
N SER A 443 11.38 -12.96 4.23
CA SER A 443 12.18 -13.94 4.93
C SER A 443 12.70 -13.40 6.27
N GLY A 444 13.02 -12.11 6.36
CA GLY A 444 13.38 -11.44 7.61
C GLY A 444 12.28 -11.54 8.68
N TYR A 445 11.04 -11.20 8.35
CA TYR A 445 9.95 -11.31 9.32
C TYR A 445 9.67 -12.76 9.72
N TYR A 446 9.58 -13.72 8.79
CA TYR A 446 9.20 -15.09 9.15
C TYR A 446 10.33 -15.93 9.73
N ILE A 447 11.59 -15.69 9.35
CA ILE A 447 12.74 -16.48 9.82
C ILE A 447 13.36 -15.87 11.08
N ILE A 448 13.38 -14.54 11.18
CA ILE A 448 14.05 -13.83 12.28
C ILE A 448 13.02 -13.18 13.20
N GLY A 449 12.14 -12.34 12.64
CA GLY A 449 11.26 -11.48 13.43
C GLY A 449 10.23 -12.22 14.27
N LEU A 450 9.41 -13.07 13.64
CA LEU A 450 8.36 -13.85 14.30
C LEU A 450 8.97 -14.84 15.30
N PRO A 451 9.99 -15.67 14.97
CA PRO A 451 10.52 -16.63 15.93
C PRO A 451 11.15 -15.94 17.15
N ILE A 452 11.96 -14.89 16.95
CA ILE A 452 12.54 -14.14 18.07
C ILE A 452 11.45 -13.42 18.87
N GLY A 453 10.48 -12.81 18.18
CA GLY A 453 9.39 -12.07 18.81
C GLY A 453 8.53 -12.95 19.71
N PHE A 454 8.03 -14.08 19.17
CA PHE A 454 7.22 -15.04 19.92
C PHE A 454 8.03 -15.73 21.02
N PHE A 455 9.29 -16.07 20.77
CA PHE A 455 10.17 -16.61 21.79
C PHE A 455 10.32 -15.62 22.95
N LEU A 456 10.72 -14.38 22.70
CA LEU A 456 10.90 -13.39 23.77
C LEU A 456 9.59 -13.05 24.50
N ALA A 457 8.47 -13.05 23.78
CA ALA A 457 7.16 -12.70 24.33
C ALA A 457 6.61 -13.79 25.29
N PHE A 458 6.69 -15.06 24.89
CA PHE A 458 5.99 -16.16 25.57
C PHE A 458 6.91 -17.12 26.32
N TYR A 459 8.22 -17.12 26.06
CA TYR A 459 9.12 -18.07 26.71
C TYR A 459 9.13 -17.87 28.23
N PRO A 460 9.04 -18.95 29.04
CA PRO A 460 8.78 -18.85 30.48
C PRO A 460 9.80 -18.04 31.28
N GLU A 461 11.04 -18.01 30.82
CA GLU A 461 12.17 -17.34 31.50
C GLU A 461 12.26 -15.84 31.17
N THR A 462 11.84 -15.41 29.98
CA THR A 462 11.94 -14.01 29.55
C THR A 462 10.65 -13.23 29.79
N LYS A 463 9.48 -13.82 29.51
CA LYS A 463 8.12 -13.22 29.64
C LYS A 463 8.07 -11.72 29.37
N LEU A 464 8.71 -11.26 28.29
CA LEU A 464 8.76 -9.84 27.95
C LEU A 464 7.42 -9.34 27.38
N GLY A 465 6.48 -10.26 27.11
CA GLY A 465 5.16 -9.93 26.59
C GLY A 465 5.26 -9.10 25.32
N LEU A 466 4.60 -7.93 25.32
CA LEU A 466 4.57 -7.05 24.15
C LEU A 466 5.95 -6.47 23.78
N TYR A 467 6.88 -6.34 24.74
CA TYR A 467 8.26 -5.92 24.43
C TYR A 467 8.97 -6.95 23.54
N GLY A 468 8.82 -8.24 23.85
CA GLY A 468 9.44 -9.31 23.08
C GLY A 468 8.98 -9.27 21.63
N LEU A 469 7.68 -9.06 21.41
CA LEU A 469 7.08 -8.91 20.09
C LEU A 469 7.73 -7.76 19.29
N TRP A 470 7.82 -6.56 19.87
CA TRP A 470 8.47 -5.42 19.20
C TRP A 470 9.97 -5.61 18.95
N ILE A 471 10.69 -6.25 19.87
CA ILE A 471 12.12 -6.56 19.68
C ILE A 471 12.31 -7.49 18.47
N GLY A 472 11.44 -8.49 18.30
CA GLY A 472 11.44 -9.36 17.11
C GLY A 472 11.31 -8.56 15.81
N LEU A 473 10.31 -7.69 15.74
CA LEU A 473 10.08 -6.80 14.58
C LEU A 473 11.27 -5.90 14.28
N ILE A 474 11.84 -5.27 15.31
CA ILE A 474 13.02 -4.40 15.17
C ILE A 474 14.22 -5.20 14.67
N THR A 475 14.41 -6.43 15.16
CA THR A 475 15.55 -7.26 14.75
C THR A 475 15.47 -7.63 13.27
N ALA A 476 14.27 -7.98 12.79
CA ALA A 476 14.03 -8.24 11.37
C ALA A 476 14.22 -6.99 10.50
N LEU A 477 13.71 -5.84 10.94
CA LEU A 477 13.89 -4.58 10.21
C LEU A 477 15.33 -4.08 10.23
N ALA A 478 16.05 -4.24 11.34
CA ALA A 478 17.44 -3.85 11.46
C ALA A 478 18.34 -4.67 10.55
N SER A 479 18.15 -5.99 10.49
CA SER A 479 18.93 -6.84 9.59
C SER A 479 18.67 -6.48 8.11
N ALA A 480 17.41 -6.24 7.76
CA ALA A 480 17.01 -5.89 6.40
C ALA A 480 17.47 -4.46 6.01
N GLY A 481 17.26 -3.47 6.87
CA GLY A 481 17.62 -2.07 6.63
C GLY A 481 19.14 -1.83 6.57
N LEU A 482 19.91 -2.44 7.48
CA LEU A 482 21.37 -2.32 7.49
C LEU A 482 22.02 -2.98 6.28
N SER A 483 21.54 -4.16 5.89
CA SER A 483 22.02 -4.85 4.69
C SER A 483 21.69 -4.06 3.41
N GLY A 484 20.49 -3.48 3.35
CA GLY A 484 20.08 -2.63 2.23
C GLY A 484 20.90 -1.34 2.10
N MET A 485 21.18 -0.67 3.22
CA MET A 485 22.07 0.49 3.23
C MET A 485 23.49 0.12 2.79
N TRP A 486 24.01 -1.01 3.29
CA TRP A 486 25.33 -1.50 2.90
C TRP A 486 25.41 -1.79 1.40
N LEU A 487 24.37 -2.39 0.82
CA LEU A 487 24.31 -2.66 -0.61
C LEU A 487 24.30 -1.36 -1.41
N CYS A 488 23.44 -0.40 -1.06
CA CYS A 488 23.35 0.88 -1.77
C CYS A 488 24.70 1.62 -1.83
N LEU A 489 25.46 1.62 -0.73
CA LEU A 489 26.78 2.24 -0.67
C LEU A 489 27.83 1.51 -1.53
N ARG A 490 27.63 0.23 -1.81
CA ARG A 490 28.51 -0.62 -2.62
C ARG A 490 28.05 -0.76 -4.08
N THR A 491 26.88 -0.23 -4.43
CA THR A 491 26.33 -0.33 -5.78
C THR A 491 27.18 0.43 -6.80
N ASP A 492 27.53 -0.28 -7.87
CA ASP A 492 28.21 0.27 -9.04
C ASP A 492 27.15 0.78 -10.02
N TRP A 493 26.87 2.08 -9.95
CA TRP A 493 25.77 2.73 -10.67
C TRP A 493 25.95 2.70 -12.20
N ASP A 494 27.19 2.61 -12.69
CA ASP A 494 27.45 2.47 -14.12
C ASP A 494 27.02 1.09 -14.63
N LYS A 495 27.23 0.04 -13.83
CA LYS A 495 26.71 -1.31 -14.14
C LYS A 495 25.19 -1.36 -14.09
N GLU A 496 24.57 -0.60 -13.19
CA GLU A 496 23.10 -0.53 -13.11
C GLU A 496 22.48 0.08 -14.36
N VAL A 497 23.09 1.13 -14.93
CA VAL A 497 22.66 1.68 -16.21
C VAL A 497 22.73 0.62 -17.33
N VAL A 498 23.80 -0.18 -17.36
CA VAL A 498 23.95 -1.24 -18.37
C VAL A 498 22.84 -2.29 -18.22
N LYS A 499 22.58 -2.77 -16.99
CA LYS A 499 21.50 -3.74 -16.73
C LYS A 499 20.12 -3.22 -17.12
N VAL A 500 19.82 -1.95 -16.84
CA VAL A 500 18.54 -1.34 -17.22
C VAL A 500 18.37 -1.31 -18.74
N ARG A 501 19.44 -0.99 -19.48
CA ARG A 501 19.41 -0.98 -20.95
C ARG A 501 19.25 -2.38 -21.54
N GLU A 502 19.94 -3.38 -21.00
CA GLU A 502 19.80 -4.78 -21.42
C GLU A 502 18.37 -5.28 -21.21
N ARG A 503 17.79 -4.99 -20.04
CA ARG A 503 16.39 -5.36 -19.73
C ARG A 503 15.38 -4.68 -20.63
N ALA A 504 15.51 -3.38 -20.87
CA ALA A 504 14.62 -2.65 -21.77
C ALA A 504 14.66 -3.26 -23.20
N ALA A 505 15.81 -3.76 -23.64
CA ALA A 505 15.94 -4.45 -24.92
C ALA A 505 15.30 -5.85 -24.92
N GLU A 506 15.40 -6.60 -23.82
CA GLU A 506 14.76 -7.91 -23.67
C GLU A 506 13.23 -7.82 -23.56
N GLU A 507 12.73 -6.89 -22.76
CA GLU A 507 11.30 -6.63 -22.59
C GLU A 507 10.66 -6.23 -23.93
N LYS A 508 11.33 -5.37 -24.71
CA LYS A 508 10.89 -5.02 -26.06
C LYS A 508 10.75 -6.25 -26.96
N ARG A 509 11.71 -7.19 -26.92
CA ARG A 509 11.64 -8.43 -27.71
C ARG A 509 10.49 -9.34 -27.27
N LEU A 510 10.28 -9.48 -25.96
CA LEU A 510 9.18 -10.29 -25.42
C LEU A 510 7.82 -9.73 -25.81
N ILE A 511 7.65 -8.41 -25.74
CA ILE A 511 6.42 -7.73 -26.18
C ILE A 511 6.20 -7.96 -27.68
N GLU A 512 7.22 -7.80 -28.52
CA GLU A 512 7.14 -8.09 -29.95
C GLU A 512 6.72 -9.54 -30.24
N MET A 513 7.21 -10.51 -29.47
CA MET A 513 6.80 -11.92 -29.59
C MET A 513 5.36 -12.17 -29.14
N MET A 514 4.93 -11.60 -28.00
CA MET A 514 3.57 -11.77 -27.49
C MET A 514 2.51 -11.13 -28.38
N LEU A 515 2.84 -10.01 -29.03
CA LEU A 515 1.96 -9.37 -30.00
C LEU A 515 1.85 -10.21 -31.29
N ALA A 516 2.94 -10.87 -31.71
CA ALA A 516 2.91 -11.79 -32.85
C ALA A 516 2.06 -13.04 -32.59
N ASP A 517 2.04 -13.55 -31.36
CA ASP A 517 1.31 -14.77 -30.97
C ASP A 517 -0.21 -14.53 -30.79
N ASN A 518 -0.61 -13.32 -30.39
CA ASN A 518 -2.03 -12.97 -30.23
C ASN A 518 -2.73 -12.58 -31.56
N ALA A 519 -1.97 -12.44 -32.65
CA ALA A 519 -2.52 -12.13 -33.97
C ALA A 519 -3.26 -13.32 -34.64
N SER A 520 -3.24 -14.52 -34.04
CA SER A 520 -3.86 -15.72 -34.63
C SER A 520 -5.25 -16.09 -34.10
N ASP A 521 -5.73 -15.46 -33.02
CA ASP A 521 -6.97 -15.87 -32.35
C ASP A 521 -7.93 -14.69 -32.12
N LEU A 522 -8.56 -14.18 -33.19
CA LEU A 522 -9.65 -13.20 -33.08
C LEU A 522 -10.77 -13.45 -34.09
N GLU A 523 -11.49 -14.57 -33.95
CA GLU A 523 -12.91 -14.63 -34.31
C GLU A 523 -13.66 -15.45 -33.26
N GLU A 524 -14.35 -14.77 -32.35
CA GLU A 524 -15.62 -15.28 -31.80
C GLU A 524 -16.40 -14.13 -31.17
N GLU A 525 -17.57 -13.88 -31.74
CA GLU A 525 -18.44 -12.72 -31.56
C GLU A 525 -18.83 -12.42 -30.11
N CYS A 526 -19.17 -11.15 -29.90
CA CYS A 526 -20.03 -10.71 -28.81
C CYS A 526 -21.49 -10.68 -29.30
#